data_AF-A0A317T0C6-F1
#
_entry.id   AF-A0A317T0C6-F1
#
_cell.length_a   1.000
_cell.length_b   1.000
_cell.length_c   1.000
_cell.angle_alpha   90.00
_cell.angle_beta   90.00
_cell.angle_gamma   90.00
#
_symmetry.space_group_name_H-M   'P 1'
#
loop_
_entity.id
_entity.type
_entity.pdbx_description
1 polymer ?
#
loop_
_entity_poly.entity_id
_entity_poly.type
_entity_poly.pdbx_seq_one_letter_code
_entity_poly.pdbx_strand_id
1 'polypeptide(L)'
;LNWSFQANTKSSQKIPKDWEQECYETFLRLVFLIYTEQILKTSIVNHNHSSIVLIRSDADYTYEEWRSNQVAIHRWDKKCVFISLISTRICGVHLPTQLVWTGKMAYSLPTHLYCKQVEAEAYIFSNNPNNYWCSFVTMKECFEKII
;
A
#
# COMPACT_ATOMS: atom_id res chain seq x y z
N LEU A 1 27.22 9.92 28.25
CA LEU A 1 26.10 9.42 27.42
C LEU A 1 26.72 8.95 26.10
N ASN A 2 26.84 7.65 25.87
CA ASN A 2 27.44 7.06 24.66
C ASN A 2 26.46 7.13 23.48
N TRP A 3 25.95 8.31 23.16
CA TRP A 3 24.99 8.52 22.10
C TRP A 3 25.67 9.04 20.84
N SER A 4 25.17 8.63 19.69
CA SER A 4 25.67 9.05 18.38
C SER A 4 24.51 9.39 17.46
N PHE A 5 24.74 10.30 16.53
CA PHE A 5 23.78 10.64 15.49
C PHE A 5 23.75 9.51 14.46
N GLN A 6 22.59 8.86 14.29
CA GLN A 6 22.45 7.70 13.41
C GLN A 6 21.25 7.88 12.47
N ALA A 7 21.39 7.35 11.25
CA ALA A 7 20.33 7.31 10.26
C ALA A 7 19.37 6.14 10.55
N ASN A 8 18.12 6.30 10.15
CA ASN A 8 17.14 5.22 10.21
C ASN A 8 17.61 4.02 9.37
N THR A 9 17.61 2.84 9.99
CA THR A 9 17.90 1.58 9.32
C THR A 9 16.73 0.63 9.55
N LYS A 10 15.91 0.44 8.51
CA LYS A 10 14.89 -0.61 8.51
C LYS A 10 15.47 -1.84 7.83
N SER A 11 15.42 -2.99 8.49
CA SER A 11 15.83 -4.25 7.88
C SER A 11 15.02 -4.49 6.61
N SER A 12 15.69 -4.62 5.47
CA SER A 12 15.05 -5.11 4.25
C SER A 12 14.48 -6.51 4.52
N GLN A 13 13.30 -6.81 3.99
CA GLN A 13 12.78 -8.17 4.05
C GLN A 13 13.71 -9.08 3.25
N LYS A 14 14.08 -10.22 3.84
CA LYS A 14 14.90 -11.22 3.16
C LYS A 14 14.06 -11.81 2.04
N ILE A 15 14.59 -11.77 0.83
CA ILE A 15 14.01 -12.47 -0.31
C ILE A 15 14.19 -13.98 -0.06
N PRO A 16 13.18 -14.83 -0.34
CA PRO A 16 13.32 -16.28 -0.29
C PRO A 16 14.50 -16.76 -1.15
N LYS A 17 15.10 -17.91 -0.84
CA LYS A 17 16.27 -18.40 -1.61
C LYS A 17 15.90 -18.82 -3.04
N ASP A 18 14.64 -19.17 -3.25
CA ASP A 18 14.04 -19.77 -4.43
C ASP A 18 13.04 -18.84 -5.14
N TRP A 19 13.05 -17.55 -4.80
CA TRP A 19 12.11 -16.56 -5.35
C TRP A 19 12.09 -16.52 -6.88
N GLU A 20 13.23 -16.73 -7.55
CA GLU A 20 13.31 -16.76 -9.01
C GLU A 20 12.48 -17.90 -9.60
N GLN A 21 12.57 -19.08 -8.98
CA GLN A 21 11.82 -20.27 -9.38
C GLN A 21 10.33 -20.07 -9.11
N GLU A 22 9.96 -19.53 -7.94
CA GLU A 22 8.56 -19.24 -7.61
C GLU A 22 7.95 -18.22 -8.59
N CYS A 23 8.69 -17.16 -8.93
CA CYS A 23 8.26 -16.17 -9.92
C CYS A 23 8.11 -16.80 -11.31
N TYR A 24 9.05 -17.65 -11.73
CA TYR A 24 9.00 -18.31 -13.03
C TYR A 24 7.82 -19.29 -13.13
N GLU A 25 7.59 -20.11 -12.10
CA GLU A 25 6.44 -21.02 -12.07
C GLU A 25 5.11 -20.27 -12.06
N THR A 26 5.01 -19.18 -11.30
CA THR A 26 3.82 -18.33 -11.29
C THR A 26 3.56 -17.73 -12.67
N PHE A 27 4.60 -17.24 -13.34
CA PHE A 27 4.51 -16.77 -14.71
C PHE A 27 3.99 -17.85 -15.67
N LEU A 28 4.54 -19.07 -15.61
CA LEU A 28 4.09 -20.19 -16.44
C LEU A 28 2.62 -20.56 -16.17
N ARG A 29 2.20 -20.60 -14.90
CA ARG A 29 0.80 -20.87 -14.52
C ARG A 29 -0.16 -19.82 -15.08
N LEU A 30 0.22 -18.54 -15.01
CA LEU A 30 -0.59 -17.44 -15.57
C LEU A 30 -0.67 -17.54 -17.10
N VAL A 31 0.44 -17.79 -17.78
CA VAL A 31 0.47 -17.94 -19.25
C VAL A 31 -0.39 -19.13 -19.69
N PHE A 32 -0.25 -20.27 -19.01
CA PHE A 32 -1.06 -21.45 -19.27
C PHE A 32 -2.55 -21.15 -19.11
N LEU A 33 -2.95 -20.54 -17.99
CA LEU A 33 -4.35 -20.18 -17.73
C LEU A 33 -4.92 -19.23 -18.78
N ILE A 34 -4.16 -18.18 -19.16
CA ILE A 34 -4.59 -17.25 -20.20
C ILE A 34 -4.79 -17.97 -21.54
N TYR A 35 -3.89 -18.90 -21.86
CA TYR A 35 -3.95 -19.68 -23.10
C TYR A 35 -5.12 -20.68 -23.10
N THR A 36 -5.34 -21.42 -22.01
CA THR A 36 -6.40 -22.44 -21.95
C THR A 36 -7.78 -21.83 -21.86
N GLU A 37 -7.96 -20.81 -21.02
CA GLU A 37 -9.25 -20.17 -20.78
C GLU A 37 -9.55 -19.03 -21.77
N GLN A 38 -8.62 -18.76 -22.71
CA GLN A 38 -8.74 -17.68 -23.70
C GLN A 38 -9.06 -16.32 -23.03
N ILE A 39 -8.41 -16.04 -21.90
CA ILE A 39 -8.67 -14.82 -21.11
C ILE A 39 -8.38 -13.60 -21.97
N LEU A 40 -9.40 -12.74 -22.12
CA LEU A 40 -9.25 -11.48 -22.84
C LEU A 40 -8.20 -10.62 -22.12
N LYS A 41 -7.28 -10.03 -22.91
CA LYS A 41 -6.25 -9.13 -22.38
C LYS A 41 -6.86 -8.03 -21.51
N THR A 42 -8.00 -7.47 -21.91
CA THR A 42 -8.72 -6.42 -21.17
C THR A 42 -9.19 -6.83 -19.77
N SER A 43 -9.31 -8.13 -19.49
CA SER A 43 -9.69 -8.68 -18.19
C SER A 43 -8.50 -8.90 -17.26
N ILE A 44 -7.27 -8.73 -17.75
CA ILE A 44 -6.06 -8.82 -16.94
C ILE A 44 -5.84 -7.48 -16.26
N VAL A 45 -6.00 -7.47 -14.93
CA VAL A 45 -5.84 -6.30 -14.07
C VAL A 45 -4.64 -6.55 -13.14
N ASN A 46 -3.67 -5.64 -13.18
CA ASN A 46 -2.64 -5.56 -12.15
C ASN A 46 -3.18 -4.71 -11.00
N HIS A 47 -3.06 -5.22 -9.78
CA HIS A 47 -3.57 -4.56 -8.58
C HIS A 47 -2.47 -4.49 -7.53
N ASN A 48 -2.18 -3.30 -7.02
CA ASN A 48 -1.13 -3.10 -6.03
C ASN A 48 -1.53 -2.10 -4.95
N HIS A 49 -0.92 -2.22 -3.78
CA HIS A 49 -1.10 -1.33 -2.63
C HIS A 49 0.13 -0.45 -2.45
N SER A 50 -0.09 0.83 -2.24
CA SER A 50 0.98 1.79 -1.94
C SER A 50 0.65 2.60 -0.69
N SER A 51 1.61 2.68 0.23
CA SER A 51 1.48 3.54 1.42
C SER A 51 1.80 4.98 1.06
N ILE A 52 0.83 5.88 1.27
CA ILE A 52 1.02 7.31 1.05
C ILE A 52 1.16 8.00 2.41
N VAL A 53 2.30 8.67 2.61
CA VAL A 53 2.59 9.45 3.82
C VAL A 53 2.28 10.92 3.56
N LEU A 54 1.31 11.48 4.28
CA LEU A 54 0.87 12.87 4.11
C LEU A 54 1.81 13.89 4.73
N ILE A 55 2.31 13.60 5.94
CA ILE A 55 3.23 14.46 6.68
C ILE A 55 4.56 13.73 6.73
N ARG A 56 5.52 14.23 5.93
CA ARG A 56 6.91 13.78 6.04
C ARG A 56 7.51 14.41 7.29
N SER A 57 8.06 13.59 8.18
CA SER A 57 8.90 14.08 9.27
C SER A 57 10.33 14.13 8.73
N ASP A 58 10.91 15.33 8.64
CA ASP A 58 12.23 15.57 8.03
C ASP A 58 13.43 14.97 8.78
N ALA A 59 13.19 14.31 9.90
CA ALA A 59 14.24 13.66 10.67
C ALA A 59 14.37 12.20 10.25
N ASP A 60 15.21 11.93 9.26
CA ASP A 60 15.75 10.59 8.95
C ASP A 60 16.84 10.16 9.95
N TYR A 61 17.11 11.01 10.95
CA TYR A 61 18.16 10.86 11.93
C TYR A 61 17.63 11.06 13.35
N THR A 62 18.24 10.34 14.29
CA THR A 62 18.01 10.53 15.73
C THR A 62 19.32 10.30 16.49
N TYR A 63 19.35 10.68 17.76
CA TYR A 63 20.39 10.26 18.68
C TYR A 63 20.02 8.91 19.28
N GLU A 64 20.93 7.95 19.18
CA GLU A 64 20.75 6.58 19.69
C GLU A 64 22.08 6.08 20.29
N GLU A 65 22.03 5.02 21.10
CA GLU A 65 23.24 4.41 21.67
C GLU A 65 24.26 4.02 20.58
N TRP A 66 25.53 4.27 20.86
CA TRP A 66 26.63 3.98 19.95
C TRP A 66 26.68 2.48 19.63
N ARG A 67 26.65 2.13 18.33
CA ARG A 67 26.61 0.76 17.77
C ARG A 67 25.26 0.04 17.86
N SER A 68 24.16 0.78 18.05
CA SER A 68 22.83 0.23 17.83
C SER A 68 22.67 -0.32 16.42
N ASN A 69 22.23 -1.58 16.31
CA ASN A 69 22.02 -2.26 15.01
C ASN A 69 20.71 -1.83 14.33
N GLN A 70 19.76 -1.30 15.10
CA GLN A 70 18.47 -0.80 14.64
C GLN A 70 18.15 0.47 15.39
N VAL A 71 17.85 1.54 14.64
CA VAL A 71 17.57 2.86 15.20
C VAL A 71 16.12 3.19 14.91
N ALA A 72 15.27 3.07 15.92
CA ALA A 72 13.85 3.36 15.80
C ALA A 72 13.63 4.87 16.00
N ILE A 73 13.12 5.55 14.98
CA ILE A 73 12.74 6.96 15.11
C ILE A 73 11.32 7.03 15.69
N HIS A 74 11.22 7.48 16.95
CA HIS A 74 9.95 7.56 17.70
C HIS A 74 8.83 8.35 16.99
N ARG A 75 9.16 9.27 16.06
CA ARG A 75 8.18 10.03 15.26
C ARG A 75 7.54 9.25 14.11
N TRP A 76 8.02 8.04 13.80
CA TRP A 76 7.42 7.20 12.76
C TRP A 76 6.09 6.53 13.16
N ASP A 77 5.74 6.49 14.45
CA ASP A 77 4.50 5.84 14.91
C ASP A 77 3.24 6.70 14.73
N LYS A 78 3.40 8.01 14.51
CA LYS A 78 2.30 8.95 14.21
C LYS A 78 2.30 9.40 12.76
N LYS A 79 2.65 8.53 11.82
CA LYS A 79 2.54 8.89 10.41
C LYS A 79 1.05 8.98 10.03
N CYS A 80 0.63 10.15 9.55
CA CYS A 80 -0.62 10.28 8.81
C CYS A 80 -0.46 9.53 7.48
N VAL A 81 -0.85 8.26 7.46
CA VAL A 81 -0.74 7.34 6.31
C VAL A 81 -2.11 6.81 5.94
N PHE A 82 -2.32 6.68 4.64
CA PHE A 82 -3.38 5.87 4.08
C PHE A 82 -2.78 4.90 3.05
N ILE A 83 -3.48 3.81 2.76
CA ILE A 83 -3.14 2.93 1.64
C ILE A 83 -3.94 3.37 0.42
N SER A 84 -3.25 3.51 -0.71
CA SER A 84 -3.86 3.63 -2.02
C SER A 84 -3.83 2.27 -2.71
N LEU A 85 -4.99 1.75 -3.10
CA LEU A 85 -5.13 0.56 -3.94
C LEU A 85 -5.31 1.00 -5.38
N ILE A 86 -4.31 0.71 -6.20
CA ILE A 86 -4.25 1.14 -7.59
C ILE A 86 -4.39 -0.10 -8.46
N SER A 87 -5.32 -0.03 -9.42
CA SER A 87 -5.57 -1.09 -10.37
C SER A 87 -5.36 -0.58 -11.79
N THR A 88 -4.65 -1.35 -12.62
CA THR A 88 -4.44 -1.03 -14.04
C THR A 88 -4.72 -2.23 -14.91
N ARG A 89 -5.46 -2.03 -16.00
CA ARG A 89 -5.62 -3.04 -17.04
C ARG A 89 -4.36 -3.12 -17.89
N ILE A 90 -4.09 -4.29 -18.47
CA ILE A 90 -2.94 -4.50 -19.36
C ILE A 90 -2.95 -3.56 -20.58
N CYS A 91 -4.12 -3.04 -20.97
CA CYS A 91 -4.26 -2.05 -22.04
C CYS A 91 -3.84 -0.62 -21.64
N GLY A 92 -3.33 -0.42 -20.43
CA GLY A 92 -2.89 0.88 -19.92
C GLY A 92 -4.00 1.73 -19.31
N VAL A 93 -5.24 1.19 -19.23
CA VAL A 93 -6.35 1.89 -18.58
C VAL A 93 -6.21 1.80 -17.06
N HIS A 94 -6.11 2.95 -16.41
CA HIS A 94 -6.21 3.07 -14.96
C HIS A 94 -7.68 2.91 -14.54
N LEU A 95 -7.93 2.00 -13.60
CA LEU A 95 -9.22 1.89 -12.96
C LEU A 95 -9.29 2.88 -11.78
N PRO A 96 -10.49 3.20 -11.28
CA PRO A 96 -10.64 4.02 -10.09
C PRO A 96 -9.83 3.47 -8.91
N THR A 97 -9.42 4.36 -8.01
CA THR A 97 -8.54 4.03 -6.89
C THR A 97 -9.36 3.97 -5.60
N GLN A 98 -9.09 2.95 -4.77
CA GLN A 98 -9.59 2.92 -3.39
C GLN A 98 -8.54 3.48 -2.45
N LEU A 99 -8.96 4.35 -1.53
CA LEU A 99 -8.14 4.96 -0.51
C LEU A 99 -8.60 4.44 0.86
N VAL A 100 -7.76 3.65 1.52
CA VAL A 100 -8.03 3.09 2.85
C VAL A 100 -7.38 3.96 3.91
N TRP A 101 -8.22 4.61 4.71
CA TRP A 101 -7.81 5.48 5.80
C TRP A 101 -7.96 4.76 7.14
N THR A 102 -7.23 5.26 8.13
CA THR A 102 -7.42 4.91 9.54
C THR A 102 -7.71 6.17 10.33
N GLY A 103 -8.77 6.16 11.11
CA GLY A 103 -9.14 7.32 11.90
C GLY A 103 -10.37 7.04 12.75
N LYS A 104 -10.28 7.36 14.04
CA LYS A 104 -11.42 7.26 14.98
C LYS A 104 -12.22 8.55 15.05
N MET A 105 -11.61 9.68 14.68
CA MET A 105 -12.22 11.00 14.80
C MET A 105 -12.39 11.64 13.43
N ALA A 106 -13.41 12.48 13.26
CA ALA A 106 -13.71 13.12 11.97
C ALA A 106 -12.52 13.93 11.41
N TYR A 107 -11.70 14.54 12.27
CA TYR A 107 -10.51 15.30 11.85
C TYR A 107 -9.35 14.43 11.37
N SER A 108 -9.37 13.12 11.64
CA SER A 108 -8.33 12.17 11.20
C SER A 108 -8.66 11.52 9.87
N LEU A 109 -9.85 11.80 9.32
CA LEU A 109 -10.31 11.33 8.02
C LEU A 109 -10.36 12.52 7.05
N PRO A 110 -10.33 12.26 5.73
CA PRO A 110 -10.50 13.31 4.75
C PRO A 110 -11.85 14.02 4.92
N THR A 111 -11.89 15.32 4.66
CA THR A 111 -13.13 16.08 4.71
C THR A 111 -14.09 15.57 3.64
N HIS A 112 -15.29 15.18 4.08
CA HIS A 112 -16.33 14.61 3.22
C HIS A 112 -16.69 15.46 1.99
N LEU A 113 -16.58 16.80 2.09
CA LEU A 113 -16.81 17.70 0.95
C LEU A 113 -15.84 17.42 -0.21
N TYR A 114 -14.56 17.17 0.08
CA TYR A 114 -13.56 16.86 -0.93
C TYR A 114 -13.68 15.42 -1.43
N CYS A 115 -14.01 14.45 -0.54
CA CYS A 115 -14.28 13.08 -0.96
C CYS A 115 -15.36 13.00 -2.03
N LYS A 116 -16.50 13.67 -1.80
CA LYS A 116 -17.64 13.64 -2.73
C LYS A 116 -17.32 14.07 -4.15
N GLN A 117 -16.39 15.02 -4.31
CA GLN A 117 -15.97 15.47 -5.64
C GLN A 117 -15.24 14.37 -6.39
N VAL A 118 -14.38 13.62 -5.71
CA VAL A 118 -13.56 12.56 -6.30
C VAL A 118 -14.34 11.24 -6.41
N GLU A 119 -15.29 10.98 -5.51
CA GLU A 119 -16.24 9.86 -5.61
C GLU A 119 -17.12 9.94 -6.87
N ALA A 120 -17.39 11.15 -7.37
CA ALA A 120 -18.05 11.34 -8.67
C ALA A 120 -17.23 10.80 -9.85
N GLU A 121 -15.91 10.65 -9.68
CA GLU A 121 -14.98 10.00 -10.61
C GLU A 121 -14.76 8.52 -10.27
N ALA A 122 -15.65 7.92 -9.47
CA ALA A 122 -15.66 6.53 -9.04
C ALA A 122 -14.54 6.11 -8.06
N TYR A 123 -13.83 7.06 -7.45
CA TYR A 123 -12.91 6.74 -6.35
C TYR A 123 -13.67 6.28 -5.11
N ILE A 124 -13.03 5.45 -4.30
CA ILE A 124 -13.64 4.87 -3.09
C ILE A 124 -12.83 5.26 -1.87
N PHE A 125 -13.49 5.81 -0.85
CA PHE A 125 -12.90 6.07 0.44
C PHE A 125 -13.38 5.02 1.44
N SER A 126 -12.46 4.19 1.91
CA SER A 126 -12.75 3.15 2.89
C SER A 126 -12.06 3.48 4.21
N ASN A 127 -12.68 3.11 5.33
CA ASN A 127 -12.10 3.28 6.65
C ASN A 127 -11.84 1.91 7.27
N ASN A 128 -10.60 1.65 7.66
CA ASN A 128 -10.25 0.52 8.50
C ASN A 128 -10.02 1.04 9.94
N PRO A 129 -10.88 0.66 10.91
CA PRO A 129 -10.81 1.20 12.26
C PRO A 129 -9.60 0.71 13.06
N ASN A 130 -8.95 -0.37 12.60
CA ASN A 130 -7.85 -1.00 13.33
C ASN A 130 -6.49 -0.42 12.95
N ASN A 131 -6.28 -0.18 11.65
CA ASN A 131 -5.03 0.34 11.10
C ASN A 131 -5.24 0.85 9.67
N TYR A 132 -4.24 1.51 9.10
CA TYR A 132 -4.33 2.04 7.72
C TYR A 132 -4.21 0.96 6.64
N TRP A 133 -3.95 -0.30 7.00
CA TRP A 133 -3.75 -1.38 6.02
C TRP A 133 -5.07 -1.83 5.40
N CYS A 134 -4.98 -2.40 4.20
CA CYS A 134 -6.12 -3.10 3.61
C CYS A 134 -6.48 -4.33 4.46
N SER A 135 -7.76 -4.45 4.79
CA SER A 135 -8.34 -5.66 5.37
C SER A 135 -9.00 -6.50 4.28
N PHE A 136 -9.38 -7.74 4.60
CA PHE A 136 -10.19 -8.55 3.69
C PHE A 136 -11.52 -7.86 3.32
N VAL A 137 -12.12 -7.12 4.25
CA VAL A 137 -13.38 -6.38 4.02
C VAL A 137 -13.17 -5.25 3.01
N THR A 138 -12.13 -4.43 3.19
CA THR A 138 -11.85 -3.32 2.26
C THR A 138 -11.41 -3.84 0.89
N MET A 139 -10.69 -4.97 0.86
CA MET A 139 -10.33 -5.63 -0.40
C MET A 139 -11.57 -6.13 -1.13
N LYS A 140 -12.49 -6.80 -0.44
CA LYS A 140 -13.76 -7.25 -1.03
C LYS A 140 -14.54 -6.08 -1.64
N GLU A 141 -14.61 -4.95 -0.93
CA GLU A 141 -15.22 -3.73 -1.45
C GLU A 141 -14.54 -3.23 -2.73
N CYS A 142 -13.21 -3.27 -2.81
CA CYS A 142 -12.47 -2.94 -4.03
C CYS A 142 -12.86 -3.86 -5.19
N PHE A 143 -12.91 -5.17 -4.95
CA PHE A 143 -13.27 -6.13 -5.99
C PHE A 143 -14.71 -5.96 -6.47
N GLU A 144 -15.66 -5.67 -5.58
CA GLU A 144 -17.07 -5.53 -5.98
C GLU A 144 -17.37 -4.21 -6.70
N LYS A 145 -16.60 -3.15 -6.44
CA LYS A 145 -16.90 -1.81 -6.95
C LYS A 145 -15.96 -1.31 -8.04
N ILE A 146 -14.73 -1.84 -8.15
CA ILE A 146 -13.70 -1.36 -9.09
C ILE A 146 -13.31 -2.41 -10.12
N ILE A 147 -13.09 -3.66 -9.69
CA ILE A 147 -12.52 -4.73 -10.54
C ILE A 147 -13.66 -5.49 -11.24
#